data_AF-M1ZGH4-F1
#
_entry.id   AF-M1ZGH4-F1
#
_cell.length_a   1.000
_cell.length_b   1.000
_cell.length_c   1.000
_cell.angle_alpha   90.00
_cell.angle_beta   90.00
_cell.angle_gamma   90.00
#
_symmetry.space_group_name_H-M   'P 1'
#
loop_
_entity.id
_entity.type
_entity.pdbx_description
1 polymer ?
#
loop_
_entity_poly.entity_id
_entity_poly.type
_entity_poly.pdbx_seq_one_letter_code
_entity_poly.pdbx_strand_id
1 'polypeptide(L)'
;MEQIVERQKRSTFKTFLVIIGFVILIDFIIFIMNRYVEDLSPYIANIAIIFLVVISCSFILIKYFSKYSYIIEEGQLIFYRVIGKRRFEILRIDRLNLIYIRPYKDEKYTYNFTFDKKGKEVYIGGFIDNNRRMNFLFNPNEQILKGLKKMLKNKE
;
A
#
# COMPACT_ATOMS: atom_id res chain seq x y z
N MET A 1 -8.35 -0.66 -19.20
CA MET A 1 -8.13 -2.01 -18.61
C MET A 1 -7.75 -1.81 -17.15
N GLU A 2 -8.50 -2.42 -16.22
CA GLU A 2 -8.23 -2.31 -14.77
C GLU A 2 -7.74 -3.65 -14.22
N GLN A 3 -6.66 -3.64 -13.44
CA GLN A 3 -6.20 -4.76 -12.64
C GLN A 3 -6.11 -4.32 -11.19
N ILE A 4 -6.87 -4.99 -10.33
CA ILE A 4 -6.74 -4.82 -8.88
C ILE A 4 -5.70 -5.81 -8.39
N VAL A 5 -4.57 -5.30 -7.88
CA VAL A 5 -3.59 -6.11 -7.16
C VAL A 5 -3.98 -6.16 -5.71
N GLU A 6 -4.64 -7.25 -5.37
CA GLU A 6 -4.87 -7.59 -3.98
C GLU A 6 -3.58 -8.07 -3.33
N ARG A 7 -3.40 -7.68 -2.08
CA ARG A 7 -2.37 -8.27 -1.24
C ARG A 7 -2.64 -9.76 -1.16
N GLN A 8 -1.67 -10.59 -1.54
CA GLN A 8 -1.74 -12.04 -1.35
C GLN A 8 -2.23 -12.30 0.07
N LYS A 9 -3.29 -13.11 0.19
CA LYS A 9 -4.05 -13.37 1.42
C LYS A 9 -3.05 -13.58 2.57
N ARG A 10 -2.84 -12.56 3.41
CA ARG A 10 -2.03 -12.75 4.62
C ARG A 10 -2.77 -13.82 5.41
N SER A 11 -2.02 -14.81 5.90
CA SER A 11 -2.56 -15.85 6.77
C SER A 11 -3.43 -15.19 7.83
N THR A 12 -4.70 -15.59 7.90
CA THR A 12 -5.70 -15.09 8.85
C THR A 12 -5.17 -15.14 10.28
N PHE A 13 -4.28 -16.09 10.54
CA PHE A 13 -3.52 -16.23 11.79
C PHE A 13 -2.65 -15.02 12.13
N LYS A 14 -1.96 -14.42 11.15
CA LYS A 14 -1.15 -13.20 11.37
C LYS A 14 -2.04 -11.99 11.67
N THR A 15 -3.26 -11.95 11.12
CA THR A 15 -4.25 -10.92 11.44
C THR A 15 -4.73 -11.10 12.88
N PHE A 16 -5.10 -12.32 13.25
CA PHE A 16 -5.55 -12.66 14.59
C PHE A 16 -4.49 -12.34 15.66
N LEU A 17 -3.23 -12.67 15.40
CA LEU A 17 -2.11 -12.39 16.31
C LEU A 17 -1.88 -10.88 16.50
N VAL A 18 -2.05 -10.07 15.45
CA VAL A 18 -1.97 -8.60 15.56
C VAL A 18 -3.12 -8.02 16.38
N ILE A 19 -4.34 -8.57 16.23
CA ILE A 19 -5.49 -8.15 17.06
C ILE A 19 -5.23 -8.47 18.53
N ILE A 20 -4.80 -9.71 18.84
CA ILE A 20 -4.45 -10.11 20.21
C ILE A 20 -3.35 -9.22 20.79
N GLY A 21 -2.28 -8.97 20.01
CA GLY A 21 -1.20 -8.10 20.45
C GLY A 21 -1.66 -6.69 20.79
N PHE A 22 -2.62 -6.14 20.03
CA PHE A 22 -3.20 -4.84 20.33
C PHE A 22 -4.06 -4.83 21.59
N VAL A 23 -4.86 -5.87 21.82
CA VAL A 23 -5.65 -6.00 23.06
C VAL A 23 -4.72 -6.03 24.28
N ILE A 24 -3.68 -6.86 24.24
CA ILE A 24 -2.68 -6.95 25.31
C ILE A 24 -1.97 -5.59 25.51
N LEU A 25 -1.65 -4.88 24.44
CA LEU A 25 -1.01 -3.57 24.51
C LEU A 25 -1.92 -2.51 25.12
N ILE A 26 -3.22 -2.51 24.80
CA ILE A 26 -4.20 -1.62 25.41
C ILE A 26 -4.31 -1.92 26.91
N ASP A 27 -4.46 -3.19 27.29
CA ASP A 27 -4.51 -3.60 28.71
C ASP A 27 -3.23 -3.22 29.46
N PHE A 28 -2.07 -3.34 28.81
CA PHE A 28 -0.79 -2.92 29.37
C PHE A 28 -0.70 -1.41 29.57
N ILE A 29 -1.22 -0.62 28.61
CA ILE A 29 -1.29 0.85 28.76
C ILE A 29 -2.23 1.23 29.90
N ILE A 30 -3.38 0.58 30.02
CA ILE A 30 -4.34 0.79 31.13
C ILE A 30 -3.66 0.46 32.46
N PHE A 31 -2.94 -0.66 32.52
CA PHE A 31 -2.19 -1.06 33.71
C PHE A 31 -1.14 -0.02 34.09
N ILE A 32 -0.34 0.46 33.14
CA ILE A 32 0.66 1.51 33.39
C ILE A 32 -0.01 2.81 33.87
N MET A 33 -1.09 3.24 33.22
CA MET A 33 -1.80 4.46 33.60
C MET A 33 -2.34 4.37 35.02
N ASN A 34 -2.99 3.25 35.38
CA ASN A 34 -3.50 3.03 36.73
C ASN A 34 -2.38 2.89 37.78
N ARG A 35 -1.20 2.37 37.40
CA ARG A 35 -0.09 2.10 38.33
C ARG A 35 0.80 3.32 38.59
N TYR A 36 1.01 4.18 37.59
CA TYR A 36 2.03 5.23 37.64
C TYR A 36 1.46 6.65 37.58
N VAL A 37 0.16 6.79 37.37
CA VAL A 37 -0.45 8.11 37.17
C VAL A 37 -1.57 8.32 38.20
N GLU A 38 -1.14 8.55 39.45
CA GLU A 38 -2.04 8.75 40.60
C GLU A 38 -2.83 10.08 40.52
N ASP A 39 -2.35 11.08 39.78
CA ASP A 39 -2.93 12.44 39.71
C ASP A 39 -3.80 12.72 38.47
N LEU A 40 -3.93 11.78 37.53
CA LEU A 40 -4.81 11.96 36.39
C LEU A 40 -6.23 11.55 36.76
N SER A 41 -7.18 12.49 36.64
CA SER A 41 -8.58 12.17 36.92
C SER A 41 -9.02 10.96 36.08
N PRO A 42 -9.78 10.01 36.66
CA PRO A 42 -10.22 8.79 35.98
C PRO A 42 -10.90 9.06 34.64
N TYR A 43 -11.54 10.22 34.51
CA TYR A 43 -12.22 10.67 33.30
C TYR A 43 -11.25 10.97 32.15
N ILE A 44 -10.15 11.67 32.41
CA ILE A 44 -9.17 12.03 31.39
C ILE A 44 -8.42 10.77 30.92
N ALA A 45 -8.11 9.87 31.86
CA ALA A 45 -7.50 8.58 31.55
C ALA A 45 -8.38 7.75 30.59
N ASN A 46 -9.68 7.64 30.89
CA ASN A 46 -10.63 6.92 30.05
C ASN A 46 -10.78 7.54 28.65
N ILE A 47 -10.84 8.87 28.55
CA ILE A 47 -10.92 9.56 27.25
C ILE A 47 -9.66 9.27 26.41
N ALA A 48 -8.48 9.32 27.03
CA ALA A 48 -7.21 9.03 26.35
C ALA A 48 -7.17 7.57 25.85
N ILE A 49 -7.63 6.62 26.66
CA ILE A 49 -7.72 5.20 26.27
C ILE A 49 -8.67 5.03 25.08
N ILE A 50 -9.87 5.62 25.12
CA ILE A 50 -10.84 5.54 24.02
C ILE A 50 -10.22 6.07 22.72
N PHE A 51 -9.56 7.22 22.77
CA PHE A 51 -8.86 7.78 21.61
C PHE A 51 -7.76 6.85 21.09
N LEU A 52 -6.96 6.28 21.97
CA LEU A 52 -5.87 5.38 21.61
C LEU A 52 -6.40 4.10 20.95
N VAL A 53 -7.51 3.54 21.46
CA VAL A 53 -8.18 2.38 20.87
C VAL A 53 -8.74 2.72 19.48
N VAL A 54 -9.44 3.84 19.33
CA VAL A 54 -10.03 4.26 18.05
C VAL A 54 -8.96 4.49 16.99
N ILE A 55 -7.88 5.19 17.35
CA ILE A 55 -6.75 5.44 16.44
C ILE A 55 -6.07 4.12 16.06
N SER A 56 -5.82 3.24 17.03
CA SER A 56 -5.19 1.94 16.81
C SER A 56 -6.03 1.06 15.88
N CYS A 57 -7.32 0.92 16.17
CA CYS A 57 -8.25 0.14 15.36
C CYS A 57 -8.33 0.70 13.92
N SER A 58 -8.45 2.03 13.78
CA SER A 58 -8.46 2.69 12.49
C SER A 58 -7.17 2.44 11.70
N PHE A 59 -6.01 2.52 12.36
CA PHE A 59 -4.71 2.28 11.73
C PHE A 59 -4.58 0.82 11.24
N ILE A 60 -5.05 -0.13 12.04
CA ILE A 60 -5.10 -1.55 11.65
C ILE A 60 -6.01 -1.69 10.43
N LEU A 61 -7.25 -1.18 10.47
CA LEU A 61 -8.17 -1.26 9.33
C LEU A 61 -7.56 -0.69 8.05
N ILE A 62 -6.98 0.51 8.11
CA ILE A 62 -6.35 1.15 6.94
C ILE A 62 -5.17 0.32 6.41
N LYS A 63 -4.31 -0.20 7.30
CA LYS A 63 -3.14 -0.98 6.92
C LYS A 63 -3.49 -2.35 6.34
N TYR A 64 -4.64 -2.92 6.74
CA TYR A 64 -5.08 -4.24 6.30
C TYR A 64 -5.98 -4.21 5.06
N PHE A 65 -6.86 -3.21 4.94
CA PHE A 65 -7.77 -3.07 3.80
C PHE A 65 -7.18 -2.31 2.61
N SER A 66 -5.98 -1.75 2.75
CA SER A 66 -5.28 -1.09 1.65
C SER A 66 -4.86 -2.10 0.60
N LYS A 67 -5.53 -2.07 -0.56
CA LYS A 67 -5.18 -2.77 -1.80
C LYS A 67 -4.50 -1.79 -2.77
N TYR A 68 -3.77 -2.29 -3.76
CA TYR A 68 -3.32 -1.48 -4.89
C TYR A 68 -4.15 -1.82 -6.13
N SER A 69 -4.51 -0.84 -6.95
CA SER A 69 -5.15 -1.05 -8.25
C SER A 69 -4.36 -0.32 -9.31
N TYR A 70 -4.27 -0.91 -10.50
CA TYR A 70 -3.63 -0.34 -11.68
C TYR A 70 -4.68 -0.20 -12.77
N ILE A 71 -4.75 0.96 -13.38
CA ILE A 71 -5.64 1.22 -14.50
C ILE A 71 -4.81 1.73 -15.67
N ILE A 72 -5.00 1.12 -16.84
CA ILE A 72 -4.56 1.69 -18.11
C ILE A 72 -5.79 2.29 -18.79
N GLU A 73 -5.80 3.61 -18.91
CA GLU A 73 -6.90 4.39 -19.49
C GLU A 73 -6.31 5.46 -20.40
N GLU A 74 -6.82 5.57 -21.63
CA GLU A 74 -6.41 6.59 -22.61
C GLU A 74 -4.89 6.69 -22.89
N GLY A 75 -4.14 5.60 -22.68
CA GLY A 75 -2.69 5.63 -22.82
C GLY A 75 -1.97 6.21 -21.59
N GLN A 76 -2.62 6.24 -20.43
CA GLN A 76 -2.00 6.57 -19.15
C GLN A 76 -2.04 5.34 -18.25
N LEU A 77 -0.98 5.14 -17.47
CA LEU A 77 -0.91 4.14 -16.42
C LEU A 77 -1.10 4.83 -15.07
N ILE A 78 -2.19 4.50 -14.38
CA ILE A 78 -2.56 5.12 -13.12
C ILE A 78 -2.53 4.07 -12.01
N PHE A 79 -1.83 4.40 -10.93
CA PHE A 79 -1.71 3.61 -9.70
C PHE A 79 -2.63 4.20 -8.64
N TYR A 80 -3.55 3.38 -8.16
CA TYR A 80 -4.46 3.70 -7.07
C TYR A 80 -4.14 2.89 -5.82
N ARG A 81 -4.28 3.53 -4.66
CA ARG A 81 -4.47 2.87 -3.37
C ARG A 81 -5.96 2.74 -3.12
N VAL A 82 -6.46 1.53 -3.00
CA VAL A 82 -7.88 1.28 -2.70
C VAL A 82 -8.03 0.97 -1.23
N ILE A 83 -8.82 1.77 -0.51
CA ILE A 83 -9.15 1.56 0.91
C ILE A 83 -10.67 1.50 1.01
N GLY A 84 -11.21 0.30 1.26
CA GLY A 84 -12.65 0.07 1.24
C GLY A 84 -13.25 0.34 -0.15
N LYS A 85 -14.17 1.32 -0.24
CA LYS A 85 -14.79 1.79 -1.50
C LYS A 85 -14.07 2.97 -2.15
N ARG A 86 -13.13 3.62 -1.46
CA ARG A 86 -12.42 4.81 -1.97
C ARG A 86 -11.16 4.41 -2.71
N ARG A 87 -10.88 5.08 -3.83
CA ARG A 87 -9.65 4.97 -4.62
C ARG A 87 -8.87 6.26 -4.49
N PHE A 88 -7.61 6.18 -4.06
CA PHE A 88 -6.70 7.32 -3.95
C PHE A 88 -5.61 7.19 -5.01
N GLU A 89 -5.51 8.15 -5.92
CA GLU A 89 -4.45 8.18 -6.93
C GLU A 89 -3.09 8.43 -6.25
N ILE A 90 -2.11 7.56 -6.50
CA ILE A 90 -0.73 7.73 -5.98
C ILE A 90 0.19 8.24 -7.08
N LEU A 91 0.08 7.65 -8.28
CA LEU A 91 0.99 7.92 -9.38
C LEU A 91 0.27 7.77 -10.69
N ARG A 92 0.41 8.76 -11.57
CA ARG A 92 -0.08 8.75 -12.94
C ARG A 92 1.11 8.91 -13.87
N ILE A 93 1.24 7.99 -14.81
CA ILE A 93 2.34 7.96 -15.77
C ILE A 93 1.75 8.02 -17.17
N ASP A 94 2.05 9.09 -17.88
CA ASP A 94 1.73 9.18 -19.29
C ASP A 94 2.61 8.23 -20.11
N ARG A 95 2.06 7.67 -21.19
CA ARG A 95 2.79 6.90 -22.19
C ARG A 95 4.05 7.59 -22.70
N LEU A 96 4.00 8.90 -22.89
CA LEU A 96 5.16 9.66 -23.38
C LEU A 96 6.32 9.63 -22.38
N ASN A 97 5.98 9.61 -21.08
CA ASN A 97 6.94 9.61 -19.99
C ASN A 97 7.43 8.21 -19.61
N LEU A 98 6.73 7.16 -20.05
CA LEU A 98 7.15 5.78 -19.85
C LEU A 98 8.35 5.44 -20.76
N ILE A 99 9.44 4.96 -20.16
CA ILE A 99 10.71 4.65 -20.84
C ILE A 99 10.83 3.15 -21.13
N TYR A 100 10.69 2.31 -20.10
CA TYR A 100 10.89 0.87 -20.21
C TYR A 100 10.10 0.11 -19.15
N ILE A 101 9.80 -1.15 -19.44
CA ILE A 101 9.26 -2.13 -18.49
C ILE A 101 10.01 -3.43 -18.66
N ARG A 102 10.58 -3.96 -17.58
CA ARG A 102 11.36 -5.21 -17.59
C ARG A 102 11.21 -5.99 -16.28
N PRO A 103 11.54 -7.28 -16.25
CA PRO A 103 11.60 -8.05 -15.01
C PRO A 103 12.58 -7.41 -14.01
N TYR A 104 12.21 -7.39 -12.73
CA TYR A 104 13.04 -6.81 -11.68
C TYR A 104 14.33 -7.63 -11.45
N LYS A 105 15.48 -6.96 -11.43
CA LYS A 105 16.81 -7.54 -11.19
C LYS A 105 17.58 -6.77 -10.12
N ASP A 106 16.92 -6.47 -9.02
CA ASP A 106 17.51 -5.81 -7.85
C ASP A 106 18.04 -4.38 -8.09
N GLU A 107 17.22 -3.58 -8.77
CA GLU A 107 17.53 -2.19 -9.13
C GLU A 107 16.91 -1.20 -8.13
N LYS A 108 17.48 0.01 -7.99
CA LYS A 108 16.89 1.07 -7.16
C LYS A 108 15.55 1.53 -7.72
N TYR A 109 14.54 1.65 -6.85
CA TYR A 109 13.21 2.15 -7.18
C TYR A 109 12.80 3.27 -6.23
N THR A 110 12.00 4.20 -6.76
CA THR A 110 11.45 5.32 -5.99
C THR A 110 10.06 5.00 -5.46
N TYR A 111 9.25 4.29 -6.25
CA TYR A 111 7.91 3.87 -5.85
C TYR A 111 7.82 2.34 -5.78
N ASN A 112 7.12 1.83 -4.76
CA ASN A 112 6.85 0.40 -4.62
C ASN A 112 5.35 0.14 -4.50
N PHE A 113 4.77 -0.43 -5.55
CA PHE A 113 3.39 -0.88 -5.61
C PHE A 113 3.26 -2.40 -5.41
N THR A 114 4.34 -3.08 -5.04
CA THR A 114 4.31 -4.52 -4.71
C THR A 114 4.12 -4.74 -3.21
N PHE A 115 3.28 -5.72 -2.87
CA PHE A 115 3.13 -6.19 -1.50
C PHE A 115 4.19 -7.21 -1.08
N ASP A 116 4.73 -7.96 -2.04
CA ASP A 116 5.79 -8.94 -1.82
C ASP A 116 6.81 -8.85 -2.96
N LYS A 117 8.09 -8.72 -2.61
CA LYS A 117 9.21 -8.60 -3.56
C LYS A 117 9.72 -9.95 -4.02
N LYS A 118 9.34 -11.04 -3.34
CA LYS A 118 9.79 -12.42 -3.64
C LYS A 118 8.87 -13.17 -4.61
N GLY A 119 7.84 -12.52 -5.14
CA GLY A 119 6.97 -13.12 -6.15
C GLY A 119 7.71 -13.30 -7.48
N LYS A 120 7.43 -14.40 -8.19
CA LYS A 120 8.07 -14.75 -9.48
C LYS A 120 7.75 -13.78 -10.65
N GLU A 121 6.94 -12.75 -10.44
CA GLU A 121 6.39 -11.89 -11.49
C GLU A 121 6.52 -10.39 -11.17
N VAL A 122 7.57 -9.98 -10.44
CA VAL A 122 7.80 -8.56 -10.17
C VAL A 122 8.47 -7.89 -11.37
N TYR A 123 7.87 -6.79 -11.84
CA TYR A 123 8.40 -5.95 -12.92
C TYR A 123 8.80 -4.57 -12.39
N ILE A 124 9.79 -3.99 -13.03
CA ILE A 124 10.21 -2.60 -12.83
C ILE A 124 9.91 -1.79 -14.08
N GLY A 125 9.30 -0.63 -13.88
CA GLY A 125 9.07 0.37 -14.92
C GLY A 125 9.86 1.65 -14.66
N GLY A 126 10.47 2.21 -15.68
CA GLY A 126 11.14 3.50 -15.63
C GLY A 126 10.29 4.58 -16.30
N PHE A 127 10.17 5.74 -15.66
CA PHE A 127 9.47 6.91 -16.20
C PHE A 127 10.22 8.21 -15.93
N ILE A 128 9.88 9.24 -16.69
CA ILE A 128 10.36 10.61 -16.45
C ILE A 128 9.28 11.38 -15.70
N ASP A 129 9.64 11.94 -14.56
CA ASP A 129 8.82 12.91 -13.84
C ASP A 129 9.68 14.13 -13.50
N ASN A 130 9.20 15.33 -13.85
CA ASN A 130 9.93 16.58 -13.67
C ASN A 130 11.41 16.51 -14.11
N ASN A 131 11.64 15.95 -15.30
CA ASN A 131 12.98 15.75 -15.91
C ASN A 131 13.92 14.81 -15.13
N ARG A 132 13.43 14.09 -14.11
CA ARG A 132 14.19 13.07 -13.38
C ARG A 132 13.71 11.68 -13.78
N ARG A 133 14.65 10.76 -13.98
CA ARG A 133 14.32 9.34 -14.17
C ARG A 133 13.97 8.72 -12.83
N MET A 134 12.76 8.21 -12.73
CA MET A 134 12.25 7.53 -11.55
C MET A 134 11.82 6.12 -11.94
N ASN A 135 11.91 5.20 -11.00
CA ASN A 135 11.53 3.81 -11.23
C ASN A 135 10.42 3.41 -10.26
N PHE A 136 9.48 2.59 -10.73
CA PHE A 136 8.43 2.00 -9.92
C PHE A 136 8.45 0.48 -10.02
N LEU A 137 8.22 -0.17 -8.88
CA LEU A 137 7.99 -1.61 -8.80
C LEU A 137 6.49 -1.92 -8.81
N PHE A 138 6.10 -2.91 -9.59
CA PHE A 138 4.71 -3.37 -9.69
C PHE A 138 4.64 -4.84 -10.11
N ASN A 139 3.47 -5.44 -9.94
CA ASN A 139 3.20 -6.85 -10.30
C ASN A 139 2.05 -6.92 -11.33
N PRO A 140 2.32 -6.64 -12.62
CA PRO A 140 1.31 -6.66 -13.67
C PRO A 140 0.89 -8.09 -14.01
N ASN A 141 -0.41 -8.28 -14.28
CA ASN A 141 -0.90 -9.49 -14.95
C ASN A 141 -0.53 -9.45 -16.44
N GLU A 142 -0.74 -10.56 -17.13
CA GLU A 142 -0.46 -10.65 -18.57
C GLU A 142 -1.21 -9.61 -19.41
N GLN A 143 -2.41 -9.20 -19.00
CA GLN A 143 -3.22 -8.23 -19.74
C GLN A 143 -2.64 -6.82 -19.66
N ILE A 144 -2.28 -6.35 -18.45
CA ILE A 144 -1.60 -5.08 -18.21
C ILE A 144 -0.22 -5.09 -18.88
N LEU A 145 0.52 -6.20 -18.80
CA LEU A 145 1.81 -6.32 -19.46
C LEU A 145 1.68 -6.19 -20.99
N LYS A 146 0.68 -6.84 -21.61
CA LYS A 146 0.38 -6.69 -23.05
C LYS A 146 -0.02 -5.25 -23.40
N GLY A 147 -0.86 -4.63 -22.58
CA GLY A 147 -1.26 -3.23 -22.75
C GLY A 147 -0.06 -2.27 -22.72
N LEU A 148 0.84 -2.44 -21.76
CA LEU A 148 2.03 -1.63 -21.62
C LEU A 148 3.04 -1.86 -22.75
N LYS A 149 3.24 -3.10 -23.19
CA LYS A 149 4.07 -3.41 -24.37
C LYS A 149 3.53 -2.75 -25.63
N LYS A 150 2.20 -2.73 -25.82
CA LYS A 150 1.56 -2.02 -26.93
C LYS A 150 1.77 -0.50 -26.84
N MET A 151 1.72 0.06 -25.64
CA MET A 151 2.03 1.48 -25.41
C MET A 151 3.49 1.82 -25.75
N LEU A 152 4.44 0.97 -25.38
CA LEU A 152 5.85 1.17 -25.73
C LEU A 152 6.11 1.02 -27.24
N LYS A 153 5.48 0.03 -27.89
CA LYS A 153 5.68 -0.24 -29.32
C LYS A 153 5.16 0.87 -30.24
N ASN A 154 3.99 1.44 -29.94
CA ASN A 154 3.41 2.51 -30.77
C ASN A 154 4.15 3.87 -30.62
N LYS A 155 5.26 3.91 -29.87
CA LYS A 155 6.06 5.13 -29.60
C LYS A 155 7.18 5.28 -30.65
N GLU A 156 7.52 4.18 -31.32
CA GLU A 156 8.26 4.15 -32.59
C GLU A 156 7.31 4.52 -33.74
#